data_AF-A0A379TWG4-F1
#
_entry.id   AF-A0A379TWG4-F1
#
_cell.length_a   1.000
_cell.length_b   1.000
_cell.length_c   1.000
_cell.angle_alpha   90.00
_cell.angle_beta   90.00
_cell.angle_gamma   90.00
#
_symmetry.space_group_name_H-M   'P 1'
#
loop_
_entity.id
_entity.type
_entity.pdbx_description
1 polymer ?
#
loop_
_entity_poly.entity_id
_entity_poly.type
_entity_poly.pdbx_seq_one_letter_code
_entity_poly.pdbx_strand_id
1 'polypeptide(L)'
;MGKFAGVAGDGEFTSTGGIAVTVGSKIDTEGALLGNMILQVLEGHGVKTVNKIQLGTTPVVRGAITAGELDIYPEYTGNGAFFLKMKTIRHGRMQSKALRSQKTGCGAE
;
A
#
# COMPACT_ATOMS: atom_id res chain seq x y z
N MET A 1 -19.16 2.45 -43.89
CA MET A 1 -18.44 1.24 -43.44
C MET A 1 -17.92 1.50 -42.04
N GLY A 2 -18.19 0.74 -40.99
CA GLY A 2 -19.02 -0.43 -40.79
C GLY A 2 -19.13 -0.60 -39.27
N LYS A 3 -20.36 -0.86 -38.80
CA LYS A 3 -20.66 -1.21 -37.40
C LYS A 3 -19.95 -2.51 -37.05
N PHE A 4 -19.33 -2.57 -35.87
CA PHE A 4 -19.17 -3.81 -35.12
C PHE A 4 -19.92 -3.65 -33.81
N ALA A 5 -21.14 -4.20 -33.81
CA ALA A 5 -21.81 -4.61 -32.60
C ALA A 5 -21.10 -5.87 -32.10
N GLY A 6 -20.50 -5.78 -30.91
CA GLY A 6 -20.02 -6.92 -30.14
C GLY A 6 -20.55 -6.73 -28.72
N VAL A 7 -21.72 -7.29 -28.44
CA VAL A 7 -22.16 -7.54 -27.07
C VAL A 7 -21.56 -8.89 -26.69
N ALA A 8 -20.57 -8.88 -25.81
CA ALA A 8 -19.94 -10.08 -25.29
C ALA A 8 -19.58 -9.93 -23.80
N GLY A 9 -20.60 -9.66 -22.96
CA GLY A 9 -20.62 -10.04 -21.55
C GLY A 9 -19.37 -9.73 -20.73
N ASP A 10 -19.12 -8.45 -20.49
CA ASP A 10 -17.98 -7.93 -19.77
C ASP A 10 -18.46 -6.76 -18.90
N GLY A 11 -18.32 -6.89 -17.58
CA GLY A 11 -18.95 -6.02 -16.59
C GLY A 11 -18.81 -4.53 -16.92
N GLU A 12 -19.94 -3.90 -17.24
CA GLU A 12 -19.99 -2.50 -17.65
C GLU A 12 -19.65 -1.58 -16.47
N PHE A 13 -18.38 -1.18 -16.36
CA PHE A 13 -17.96 -0.08 -15.49
C PHE A 13 -18.37 1.23 -16.15
N THR A 14 -19.66 1.57 -16.08
CA THR A 14 -20.13 2.88 -16.51
C THR A 14 -19.44 3.94 -15.65
N SER A 15 -18.76 4.90 -16.29
CA SER A 15 -18.22 6.07 -15.61
C SER A 15 -19.36 6.97 -15.15
N THR A 16 -20.02 6.60 -14.04
CA THR A 16 -20.88 7.52 -13.29
C THR A 16 -20.04 8.75 -12.98
N GLY A 17 -20.60 9.95 -13.03
CA GLY A 17 -19.91 11.21 -12.72
C GLY A 17 -19.46 11.34 -11.25
N GLY A 18 -18.87 10.29 -10.69
CA GLY A 18 -18.32 10.16 -9.36
C GLY A 18 -16.88 10.65 -9.26
N ILE A 19 -16.45 10.77 -8.02
CA ILE A 19 -15.13 11.23 -7.59
C ILE A 19 -14.05 10.35 -8.24
N ALA A 20 -13.01 10.99 -8.79
CA ALA A 20 -11.89 10.28 -9.41
C ALA A 20 -11.11 9.45 -8.36
N VAL A 21 -10.73 8.22 -8.74
CA VAL A 21 -9.98 7.30 -7.87
C VAL A 21 -8.51 7.72 -7.83
N THR A 22 -8.00 8.02 -6.64
CA THR A 22 -6.60 8.39 -6.44
C THR A 22 -5.72 7.15 -6.30
N VAL A 23 -4.91 6.89 -7.33
CA VAL A 23 -4.02 5.74 -7.42
C VAL A 23 -2.62 6.13 -6.96
N GLY A 24 -2.10 5.46 -5.95
CA GLY A 24 -0.76 5.70 -5.40
C GLY A 24 0.17 4.51 -5.53
N SER A 25 1.45 4.72 -5.22
CA SER A 25 2.43 3.64 -5.03
C SER A 25 3.60 4.07 -4.15
N LYS A 26 4.45 3.09 -3.81
CA LYS A 26 5.77 3.37 -3.26
C LYS A 26 6.71 3.95 -4.32
N ILE A 27 7.76 4.62 -3.85
CA ILE A 27 8.77 5.32 -4.68
C ILE A 27 9.74 4.37 -5.41
N ASP A 28 9.85 3.11 -4.97
CA ASP A 28 10.69 2.11 -5.61
C ASP A 28 10.21 1.75 -7.04
N THR A 29 11.07 1.05 -7.79
CA THR A 29 10.84 0.70 -9.20
C THR A 29 9.65 -0.23 -9.40
N GLU A 30 9.43 -1.16 -8.47
CA GLU A 30 8.26 -2.06 -8.50
C GLU A 30 6.98 -1.28 -8.24
N GLY A 31 7.00 -0.34 -7.29
CA GLY A 31 5.91 0.58 -7.01
C GLY A 31 5.51 1.37 -8.25
N ALA A 32 6.49 1.91 -9.00
CA ALA A 32 6.23 2.57 -10.27
C ALA A 32 5.56 1.63 -11.29
N LEU A 33 6.06 0.41 -11.44
CA LEU A 33 5.51 -0.57 -12.36
C LEU A 33 4.07 -0.96 -12.02
N LEU A 34 3.84 -1.43 -10.79
CA LEU A 34 2.53 -1.92 -10.35
C LEU A 34 1.51 -0.78 -10.22
N GLY A 35 1.95 0.41 -9.78
CA GLY A 35 1.09 1.60 -9.73
C GLY A 35 0.57 1.97 -11.12
N ASN A 36 1.44 1.97 -12.14
CA ASN A 36 1.04 2.25 -13.52
C ASN A 36 0.14 1.16 -14.11
N MET A 37 0.34 -0.11 -13.75
CA MET A 37 -0.56 -1.19 -14.15
C MET A 37 -1.98 -0.97 -13.62
N ILE A 38 -2.13 -0.63 -12.33
CA ILE A 38 -3.44 -0.34 -11.72
C ILE A 38 -4.09 0.88 -12.40
N LEU A 39 -3.32 1.96 -12.60
CA LEU A 39 -3.79 3.18 -13.24
C LEU A 39 -4.35 2.90 -14.65
N GLN A 40 -3.59 2.18 -15.47
CA GLN A 40 -3.99 1.83 -16.85
C GLN A 40 -5.19 0.89 -16.90
N VAL A 41 -5.29 -0.06 -15.96
CA VAL A 41 -6.47 -0.94 -15.89
C VAL A 41 -7.72 -0.13 -15.55
N LEU A 42 -7.66 0.80 -14.59
CA LEU A 42 -8.79 1.65 -14.24
C LEU A 42 -9.20 2.56 -15.40
N GLU A 43 -8.24 3.24 -16.01
CA GLU A 43 -8.47 4.13 -17.16
C GLU A 43 -9.00 3.35 -18.37
N GLY A 44 -8.49 2.14 -18.61
CA GLY A 44 -8.94 1.25 -19.69
C GLY A 44 -10.40 0.81 -19.54
N HIS A 45 -10.95 0.83 -18.33
CA HIS A 45 -12.37 0.57 -18.05
C HIS A 45 -13.19 1.86 -17.85
N GLY A 46 -12.66 3.02 -18.24
CA GLY A 46 -13.37 4.30 -18.16
C GLY A 46 -13.47 4.90 -16.76
N VAL A 47 -12.75 4.37 -15.77
CA VAL A 47 -12.72 4.95 -14.42
C VAL A 47 -11.84 6.19 -14.43
N LYS A 48 -12.36 7.33 -13.92
CA LYS A 48 -11.57 8.55 -13.74
C LYS A 48 -10.55 8.36 -12.63
N THR A 49 -9.31 8.74 -12.87
CA THR A 49 -8.19 8.54 -11.94
C THR A 49 -7.48 9.85 -11.60
N VAL A 50 -6.85 9.89 -10.42
CA VAL A 50 -5.83 10.87 -10.06
C VAL A 50 -4.53 10.12 -9.82
N ASN A 51 -3.48 10.46 -10.57
CA ASN A 51 -2.19 9.78 -10.47
C ASN A 51 -1.34 10.37 -9.33
N LYS A 52 -1.06 9.56 -8.31
CA LYS A 52 -0.09 9.80 -7.23
C LYS A 52 0.92 8.66 -7.11
N ILE A 53 1.32 8.07 -8.24
CA ILE A 53 2.35 7.03 -8.29
C ILE A 53 3.68 7.58 -7.75
N GLN A 54 4.46 6.73 -7.09
CA GLN A 54 5.74 7.02 -6.44
C GLN A 54 5.64 8.12 -5.36
N LEU A 55 4.56 8.11 -4.58
CA LEU A 55 4.29 9.10 -3.52
C LEU A 55 5.35 9.10 -2.40
N GLY A 56 5.90 7.94 -2.04
CA GLY A 56 6.89 7.87 -0.97
C GLY A 56 7.19 6.44 -0.49
N THR A 57 7.70 6.33 0.73
CA THR A 57 7.98 5.03 1.37
C THR A 57 6.74 4.45 2.05
N THR A 58 6.81 3.19 2.52
CA THR A 58 5.68 2.50 3.17
C THR A 58 4.92 3.34 4.22
N PRO A 59 5.56 4.06 5.16
CA PRO A 59 4.83 4.87 6.15
C PRO A 59 4.06 6.04 5.52
N VAL A 60 4.62 6.67 4.49
CA VAL A 60 3.99 7.79 3.76
C VAL A 60 2.74 7.30 3.05
N VAL A 61 2.86 6.24 2.26
CA VAL A 61 1.75 5.69 1.47
C VAL A 61 0.67 5.09 2.39
N ARG A 62 1.08 4.42 3.48
CA ARG A 62 0.14 3.89 4.47
C ARG A 62 -0.62 5.00 5.19
N GLY A 63 0.05 6.10 5.54
CA GLY A 63 -0.58 7.28 6.10
C GLY A 63 -1.63 7.86 5.15
N ALA A 64 -1.25 8.07 3.89
CA ALA A 64 -2.10 8.67 2.86
C ALA A 64 -3.39 7.86 2.62
N ILE A 65 -3.32 6.52 2.52
CA ILE A 65 -4.55 5.71 2.37
C ILE A 65 -5.44 5.74 3.63
N THR A 66 -4.84 5.76 4.83
CA THR A 66 -5.65 5.82 6.07
C THR A 66 -6.26 7.20 6.32
N ALA A 67 -5.69 8.25 5.74
CA ALA A 67 -6.19 9.61 5.78
C ALA A 67 -7.22 9.92 4.66
N GLY A 68 -7.44 8.99 3.72
CA GLY A 68 -8.31 9.20 2.57
C GLY A 68 -7.69 10.04 1.44
N GLU A 69 -6.37 10.24 1.44
CA GLU A 69 -5.64 10.94 0.37
C GLU A 69 -5.27 10.05 -0.82
N LEU A 70 -5.36 8.72 -0.63
CA LEU A 70 -5.24 7.67 -1.63
C LEU A 70 -6.44 6.72 -1.47
N ASP A 71 -6.93 6.21 -2.59
CA ASP A 71 -7.99 5.21 -2.61
C ASP A 71 -7.44 3.79 -2.80
N ILE A 72 -6.35 3.66 -3.57
CA ILE A 72 -5.74 2.36 -3.87
C ILE A 72 -4.22 2.50 -4.08
N TYR A 73 -3.47 1.50 -3.63
CA TYR A 73 -2.04 1.33 -3.92
C TYR A 73 -1.63 -0.14 -3.73
N PRO A 74 -0.56 -0.62 -4.40
CA PRO A 74 -0.01 -1.95 -4.18
C PRO A 74 0.78 -2.01 -2.86
N GLU A 75 0.51 -3.03 -2.04
CA GLU A 75 1.22 -3.27 -0.77
C GLU A 75 1.54 -4.75 -0.57
N TYR A 76 2.70 -5.02 0.02
CA TYR A 76 3.17 -6.36 0.33
C TYR A 76 2.53 -6.86 1.63
N THR A 77 2.00 -8.08 1.58
CA THR A 77 1.36 -8.75 2.72
C THR A 77 2.24 -8.82 3.97
N GLY A 78 3.56 -8.98 3.80
CA GLY A 78 4.52 -9.00 4.91
C GLY A 78 4.53 -7.74 5.78
N ASN A 79 4.14 -6.58 5.24
CA ASN A 79 4.02 -5.35 6.01
C ASN A 79 2.82 -5.37 6.98
N GLY A 80 1.85 -6.27 6.76
CA GLY A 80 0.70 -6.46 7.64
C GLY A 80 1.08 -6.80 9.08
N ALA A 81 2.19 -7.52 9.29
CA ALA A 81 2.68 -7.84 10.63
C ALA A 81 3.03 -6.57 11.44
N PHE A 82 3.55 -5.54 10.77
CA PHE A 82 3.91 -4.26 11.37
C PHE A 82 2.70 -3.34 11.54
N PHE A 83 1.77 -3.33 10.57
CA PHE A 83 0.57 -2.49 10.63
C PHE A 83 -0.42 -2.94 11.72
N LEU A 84 -0.63 -4.25 11.83
CA LEU A 84 -1.66 -4.83 12.71
C LEU A 84 -1.14 -5.12 14.12
N LYS A 85 0.09 -4.68 14.44
CA LYS A 85 0.78 -4.98 15.71
C LYS A 85 0.65 -6.46 16.07
N MET A 86 0.82 -7.36 15.10
CA MET A 86 0.77 -8.80 15.37
C MET A 86 1.88 -9.11 16.36
N LYS A 87 1.49 -9.32 17.61
CA LYS A 87 2.37 -9.69 18.71
C LYS A 87 3.06 -10.97 18.29
N THR A 88 4.38 -10.93 18.06
CA THR A 88 5.18 -12.12 17.86
C THR A 88 4.78 -13.12 18.94
N ILE A 89 4.16 -14.23 18.56
CA ILE A 89 4.03 -15.39 19.43
C ILE A 89 5.45 -15.94 19.55
N ARG A 90 6.24 -15.39 20.48
CA ARG A 90 7.48 -16.00 20.89
C ARG A 90 7.10 -17.22 21.69
N HIS A 91 7.03 -18.38 21.04
CA HIS A 91 7.12 -19.64 21.77
C HIS A 91 8.55 -19.69 22.33
N GLY A 92 8.69 -19.45 23.63
CA GLY A 92 9.93 -19.61 24.38
C GLY A 92 11.05 -18.61 24.08
N ARG A 93 10.89 -17.32 24.46
CA ARG A 93 12.03 -16.54 24.97
C ARG A 93 11.57 -15.34 25.78
N MET A 94 11.85 -15.40 27.09
CA MET A 94 11.70 -14.30 28.04
C MET A 94 12.20 -12.99 27.44
N GLN A 95 11.37 -11.95 27.54
CA GLN A 95 11.77 -10.57 27.32
C GLN A 95 12.71 -10.19 28.48
N SER A 96 14.02 -10.31 28.30
CA SER A 96 15.01 -9.74 29.22
C SER A 96 15.06 -8.21 29.02
N LYS A 97 13.94 -7.53 29.27
CA LYS A 97 13.92 -6.11 29.66
C LYS A 97 14.43 -6.06 31.10
N ALA A 98 15.74 -6.14 31.28
CA ALA A 98 16.43 -5.78 32.54
C ALA A 98 17.97 -5.78 32.47
N LEU A 99 18.61 -6.40 31.46
CA LEU A 99 20.07 -6.60 31.48
C LEU A 99 20.82 -5.83 30.37
N ARG A 100 20.57 -4.53 30.24
CA ARG A 100 21.51 -3.60 29.58
C ARG A 100 21.53 -2.24 30.25
N SER A 101 21.56 -2.25 31.60
CA SER A 101 21.76 -1.06 32.44
C SER A 101 22.67 -1.35 33.65
N GLN A 102 23.59 -2.32 33.55
CA GLN A 102 24.56 -2.65 34.61
C GLN A 102 25.97 -2.91 34.07
N LYS A 103 26.34 -2.31 32.92
CA LYS A 103 27.73 -2.25 32.46
C LYS A 103 28.13 -0.81 32.19
N THR A 104 28.11 0.00 33.24
CA THR A 104 28.94 1.20 33.47
C THR A 104 28.47 1.83 34.78
N GLY A 105 29.05 1.43 35.91
CA GLY A 105 28.81 2.07 37.20
C GLY A 105 29.26 1.24 38.40
N CYS A 106 30.45 1.58 38.93
CA CYS A 106 31.04 1.15 40.22
C CYS A 106 31.50 -0.34 40.27
N GLY A 107 32.72 -0.75 40.60
CA GLY A 107 33.95 -0.16 41.18
C GLY A 107 34.72 -1.30 41.88
N ALA A 108 36.05 -1.13 42.10
CA ALA A 108 37.06 -2.02 42.73
C ALA A 108 37.98 -2.73 41.71
N GLU A 109 39.29 -2.51 41.64
CA GLU A 109 40.29 -1.90 42.55
C GLU A 109 41.21 -0.89 41.83
#